data_AF-A0A9K3HAL0-F1
#
_entry.id   AF-A0A9K3HAL0-F1
#
_cell.length_a   1.000
_cell.length_b   1.000
_cell.length_c   1.000
_cell.angle_alpha   90.00
_cell.angle_beta   90.00
_cell.angle_gamma   90.00
#
_symmetry.space_group_name_H-M   'P 1'
#
loop_
_entity.id
_entity.type
_entity.pdbx_description
1 polymer ?
#
loop_
_entity_poly.entity_id
_entity_poly.type
_entity_poly.pdbx_seq_one_letter_code
_entity_poly.pdbx_strand_id
1 'polypeptide(L)'
;MRRCSRKFLMFLHKLCLEEKAKHILAGEVQMSDFEDVVRTSEDVCALFPSLDGVKKAFSMAKSWLTKSKPYLVSDLSLTSVASSLLKVDDLKELVSESNLLMMYLEERVLLEDVLQTYTQWGRDAFSALNDAEFLLNILDGGDKILFDIISTFKDHVTKMESIMENELSLRFDSIVIPKLRETCAFFNWCSKALIFHDSVPILKVTVK
;
A
#
# COMPACT_ATOMS: atom_id res chain seq x y z
N MET A 1 37.49 34.11 38.92
CA MET A 1 37.11 34.43 37.52
C MET A 1 36.59 33.23 36.69
N ARG A 2 37.07 31.98 36.84
CA ARG A 2 36.70 30.85 35.94
C ARG A 2 35.21 30.41 35.95
N ARG A 3 34.46 30.63 37.04
CA ARG A 3 33.02 30.26 37.12
C ARG A 3 32.11 31.13 36.24
N CYS A 4 32.48 32.38 35.98
CA CYS A 4 31.68 33.30 35.18
C CYS A 4 31.70 32.92 33.69
N SER A 5 32.88 32.55 33.17
CA SER A 5 33.05 32.14 31.77
C SER A 5 32.29 30.87 31.40
N ARG A 6 32.20 29.87 32.31
CA ARG A 6 31.43 28.64 32.04
C ARG A 6 29.92 28.89 31.94
N LYS A 7 29.35 29.72 32.81
CA LYS A 7 27.92 30.08 32.74
C LYS A 7 27.59 30.85 31.47
N PHE A 8 28.48 31.75 31.05
CA PHE A 8 28.33 32.51 29.82
C PHE A 8 28.39 31.62 28.57
N LEU A 9 29.33 30.67 28.52
CA LEU A 9 29.42 29.67 27.44
C LEU A 9 28.18 28.78 27.35
N MET A 10 27.66 28.29 28.49
CA MET A 10 26.41 27.52 28.51
C MET A 10 25.20 28.34 28.00
N PHE A 11 25.14 29.62 28.34
CA PHE A 11 24.08 30.51 27.88
C PHE A 11 24.13 30.75 26.37
N LEU A 12 25.31 31.02 25.81
CA LEU A 12 25.49 31.17 24.36
C LEU A 12 25.14 29.88 23.60
N HIS A 13 25.53 28.72 24.13
CA HIS A 13 25.21 27.44 23.52
C HIS A 13 23.69 27.20 23.49
N LYS A 14 22.99 27.52 24.58
CA LYS A 14 21.53 27.43 24.65
C LYS A 14 20.83 28.38 23.65
N LEU A 15 21.34 29.60 23.46
CA LEU A 15 20.81 30.54 22.46
C LEU A 15 20.98 30.01 21.03
N CYS A 16 22.15 29.46 20.71
CA CYS A 16 22.42 28.86 19.40
C CYS A 16 21.48 27.67 19.13
N LEU A 17 21.25 26.80 20.13
CA LEU A 17 20.30 25.69 20.00
C LEU A 17 18.85 26.15 19.84
N GLU A 18 18.43 27.20 20.55
CA GLU A 18 17.10 27.79 20.39
C GLU A 18 16.90 28.36 18.98
N GLU A 19 17.90 29.04 18.43
CA GLU A 19 17.85 29.58 17.06
C GLU A 19 17.79 28.46 16.02
N LYS A 20 18.62 27.41 16.17
CA LYS A 20 18.56 26.22 15.33
C LYS A 20 17.20 25.52 15.44
N ALA A 21 16.66 25.37 16.65
CA ALA A 21 15.36 24.76 16.90
C ALA A 21 14.22 25.52 16.22
N LYS A 22 14.21 26.86 16.30
CA LYS A 22 13.24 27.69 15.59
C LYS A 22 13.37 27.53 14.08
N HIS A 23 14.58 27.50 13.56
CA HIS A 23 14.82 27.32 12.14
C HIS A 23 14.27 25.97 11.64
N ILE A 24 14.60 24.86 12.31
CA ILE A 24 14.13 23.53 11.88
C ILE A 24 12.61 23.35 12.06
N LEU A 25 11.98 24.05 13.02
CA LEU A 25 10.53 24.04 13.18
C LEU A 25 9.81 24.93 12.15
N ALA A 26 10.50 25.92 11.57
CA ALA A 26 9.91 26.82 10.60
C ALA A 26 10.01 26.33 9.16
N GLY A 27 10.84 25.32 8.90
CA GLY A 27 11.10 24.80 7.55
C GLY A 27 11.04 23.28 7.49
N GLU A 28 10.93 22.76 6.26
CA GLU A 28 11.01 21.33 6.00
C GLU A 28 12.48 20.95 5.83
N VAL A 29 13.10 20.48 6.91
CA VAL A 29 14.51 20.04 6.93
C VAL A 29 14.61 18.53 7.12
N GLN A 30 15.83 17.99 7.03
CA GLN A 30 16.09 16.57 7.19
C GLN A 30 15.85 16.11 8.63
N MET A 31 15.41 14.86 8.80
CA MET A 31 15.22 14.27 10.13
C MET A 31 16.50 14.26 10.98
N SER A 32 17.67 14.17 10.35
CA SER A 32 18.97 14.25 11.01
C SER A 32 19.17 15.57 11.75
N ASP A 33 18.66 16.69 11.22
CA ASP A 33 18.78 18.00 11.88
C ASP A 33 17.97 18.05 13.18
N PHE A 34 16.80 17.43 13.20
CA PHE A 34 16.00 17.25 14.41
C PHE A 34 16.71 16.36 15.43
N GLU A 35 17.25 15.22 14.97
CA GLU A 35 17.98 14.29 15.83
C GLU A 35 19.19 14.96 16.49
N ASP A 36 19.96 15.73 15.71
CA ASP A 36 21.14 16.44 16.22
C ASP A 36 20.79 17.47 17.28
N VAL A 37 19.68 18.22 17.10
CA VAL A 37 19.21 19.18 18.12
C VAL A 37 18.77 18.45 19.39
N VAL A 38 18.04 17.35 19.27
CA VAL A 38 17.63 16.53 20.43
C VAL A 38 18.85 15.99 21.18
N ARG A 39 19.78 15.34 20.47
CA ARG A 39 21.00 14.77 21.03
C ARG A 39 21.86 15.82 21.72
N THR A 40 22.13 16.93 21.04
CA THR A 40 22.94 18.03 21.59
C THR A 40 22.28 18.65 22.81
N SER A 41 20.94 18.81 22.81
CA SER A 41 20.21 19.35 23.97
C SER A 41 20.37 18.50 25.23
N GLU A 42 20.45 17.18 25.07
CA GLU A 42 20.63 16.21 26.16
C GLU A 42 22.07 16.24 26.67
N ASP A 43 23.06 16.28 25.77
CA ASP A 43 24.47 16.36 26.11
C ASP A 43 24.84 17.61 26.94
N VAL A 44 24.16 18.73 26.67
CA VAL A 44 24.39 19.99 27.39
C VAL A 44 23.36 20.30 28.48
N CYS A 45 22.44 19.37 28.75
CA CYS A 45 21.29 19.56 29.66
C CYS A 45 20.55 20.90 29.41
N ALA A 46 20.43 21.29 28.14
CA ALA A 46 19.88 22.59 27.78
C ALA A 46 18.35 22.53 27.70
N LEU A 47 17.68 23.28 28.57
CA LEU A 47 16.25 23.52 28.48
C LEU A 47 16.01 24.83 27.75
N PHE A 48 15.40 24.80 26.56
CA PHE A 48 15.03 25.99 25.79
C PHE A 48 13.59 25.89 25.28
N PRO A 49 12.88 27.03 25.08
CA PRO A 49 11.45 27.05 24.77
C PRO A 49 11.04 26.17 23.59
N SER A 50 11.81 26.16 22.50
CA SER A 50 11.46 25.38 21.30
C SER A 50 11.75 23.88 21.40
N LEU A 51 12.42 23.40 22.46
CA LEU A 51 12.86 22.01 22.56
C LEU A 51 11.71 21.00 22.56
N ASP A 52 10.62 21.31 23.25
CA ASP A 52 9.44 20.42 23.32
C ASP A 52 8.82 20.18 21.94
N GLY A 53 8.70 21.27 21.16
CA GLY A 53 8.24 21.21 19.77
C GLY A 53 9.14 20.32 18.90
N VAL A 54 10.46 20.47 19.01
CA VAL A 54 11.43 19.63 18.28
C VAL A 54 11.28 18.15 18.68
N LYS A 55 11.23 17.85 19.98
CA LYS A 55 11.07 16.46 20.48
C LYS A 55 9.76 15.83 20.03
N LYS A 56 8.67 16.60 20.06
CA LYS A 56 7.35 16.15 19.60
C LYS A 56 7.35 15.85 18.10
N ALA A 57 7.84 16.77 17.28
CA ALA A 57 7.93 16.58 15.83
C ALA A 57 8.78 15.36 15.46
N PHE A 58 9.93 15.20 16.13
CA PHE A 58 10.80 14.05 15.96
C PHE A 58 10.14 12.72 16.37
N SER A 59 9.44 12.69 17.50
CA SER A 59 8.71 11.51 17.95
C SER A 59 7.57 11.13 17.00
N MET A 60 6.84 12.11 16.47
CA MET A 60 5.79 11.89 15.48
C MET A 60 6.35 11.25 14.21
N ALA A 61 7.46 11.78 13.68
CA ALA A 61 8.11 11.22 12.50
C ALA A 61 8.63 9.79 12.73
N LYS A 62 9.26 9.52 13.89
CA LYS A 62 9.69 8.15 14.25
C LYS A 62 8.50 7.19 14.33
N SER A 63 7.41 7.62 14.95
CA SER A 63 6.18 6.82 15.04
C SER A 63 5.63 6.53 13.65
N TRP A 64 5.56 7.54 12.78
CA TRP A 64 5.08 7.39 11.41
C TRP A 64 5.96 6.42 10.62
N LEU A 65 7.30 6.59 10.63
CA LEU A 65 8.23 5.66 9.97
C LEU A 65 8.07 4.21 10.44
N THR A 66 7.85 4.03 11.74
CA THR A 66 7.62 2.70 12.32
C THR A 66 6.34 2.06 11.78
N LYS A 67 5.25 2.84 11.67
CA LYS A 67 3.98 2.39 11.10
C LYS A 67 4.07 2.17 9.58
N SER A 68 4.88 2.96 8.86
CA SER A 68 5.04 2.88 7.41
C SER A 68 5.90 1.70 6.96
N LYS A 69 6.84 1.26 7.81
CA LYS A 69 7.80 0.19 7.50
C LYS A 69 7.19 -1.08 6.85
N PRO A 70 6.06 -1.65 7.32
CA PRO A 70 5.48 -2.84 6.69
C PRO A 70 5.06 -2.65 5.23
N TYR A 71 4.73 -1.42 4.83
CA TYR A 71 4.33 -1.10 3.46
C TYR A 71 5.53 -0.89 2.52
N LEU A 72 6.66 -0.46 3.07
CA LEU A 72 7.88 -0.13 2.32
C LEU A 72 8.86 -1.31 2.19
N VAL A 73 8.78 -2.29 3.10
CA VAL A 73 9.63 -3.47 3.04
C VAL A 73 9.11 -4.42 1.96
N SER A 74 9.91 -4.62 0.90
CA SER A 74 9.65 -5.59 -0.18
C SER A 74 10.11 -7.01 0.15
N ASP A 75 10.58 -7.27 1.38
CA ASP A 75 11.08 -8.59 1.75
C ASP A 75 9.94 -9.61 1.90
N LEU A 76 9.65 -10.30 0.80
CA LEU A 76 8.98 -11.61 0.77
C LEU A 76 9.72 -12.68 1.59
N SER A 77 10.93 -12.37 2.10
CA SER A 77 11.82 -13.29 2.81
C SER A 77 11.58 -13.41 4.33
N LEU A 78 10.57 -12.74 4.89
CA LEU A 78 10.24 -12.85 6.32
C LEU A 78 9.60 -14.19 6.67
N THR A 79 10.46 -15.19 6.81
CA THR A 79 10.27 -16.38 7.64
C THR A 79 10.20 -15.97 9.11
N SER A 80 9.16 -15.26 9.55
CA SER A 80 8.82 -15.20 10.98
C SER A 80 7.45 -14.59 11.23
N VAL A 81 6.54 -15.44 11.73
CA VAL A 81 5.34 -15.10 12.50
C VAL A 81 4.31 -14.22 11.79
N ALA A 82 3.34 -14.89 11.14
CA ALA A 82 1.99 -14.38 10.88
C ALA A 82 1.91 -12.86 10.62
N SER A 83 2.52 -12.38 9.53
CA SER A 83 2.25 -11.02 9.08
C SER A 83 0.79 -10.98 8.65
N SER A 84 -0.07 -10.41 9.49
CA SER A 84 -1.44 -10.06 9.08
C SER A 84 -1.35 -9.26 7.79
N LEU A 85 -2.22 -9.58 6.83
CA LEU A 85 -2.32 -8.83 5.58
C LEU A 85 -2.46 -7.32 5.87
N LEU A 86 -1.81 -6.52 5.03
CA LEU A 86 -1.80 -5.07 5.17
C LEU A 86 -3.17 -4.49 4.82
N LYS A 87 -3.60 -3.48 5.57
CA LYS A 87 -4.87 -2.81 5.31
C LYS A 87 -4.64 -1.58 4.44
N VAL A 88 -5.40 -1.46 3.36
CA VAL A 88 -5.32 -0.28 2.49
C VAL A 88 -5.78 0.99 3.21
N ASP A 89 -6.73 0.89 4.14
CA ASP A 89 -7.24 2.06 4.84
C ASP A 89 -6.20 2.65 5.80
N ASP A 90 -5.43 1.79 6.49
CA ASP A 90 -4.27 2.20 7.28
C ASP A 90 -3.20 2.86 6.40
N LEU A 91 -2.96 2.36 5.18
CA LEU A 91 -2.05 2.99 4.21
C LEU A 91 -2.52 4.40 3.79
N LYS A 92 -3.82 4.57 3.50
CA LYS A 92 -4.39 5.89 3.16
C LYS A 92 -4.27 6.87 4.33
N GLU A 93 -4.49 6.39 5.55
CA GLU A 93 -4.30 7.19 6.76
C GLU A 93 -2.84 7.62 6.89
N LEU A 94 -1.88 6.72 6.71
CA LEU A 94 -0.45 7.04 6.78
C LEU A 94 -0.03 8.06 5.72
N VAL A 95 -0.50 7.92 4.48
CA VAL A 95 -0.25 8.92 3.41
C VAL A 95 -0.83 10.27 3.82
N SER A 96 -2.02 10.30 4.41
CA SER A 96 -2.64 11.55 4.91
C SER A 96 -1.88 12.16 6.08
N GLU A 97 -1.46 11.35 7.06
CA GLU A 97 -0.64 11.75 8.21
C GLU A 97 0.71 12.34 7.78
N SER A 98 1.26 11.89 6.65
CA SER A 98 2.57 12.34 6.16
C SER A 98 2.63 13.85 5.91
N ASN A 99 1.52 14.47 5.54
CA ASN A 99 1.41 15.93 5.33
C ASN A 99 1.52 16.74 6.62
N LEU A 100 1.35 16.10 7.78
CA LEU A 100 1.43 16.75 9.09
C LEU A 100 2.86 16.72 9.66
N LEU A 101 3.76 16.00 9.00
CA LEU A 101 5.14 15.87 9.45
C LEU A 101 5.94 17.12 9.07
N MET A 102 6.72 17.63 10.02
CA MET A 102 7.49 18.88 9.86
C MET A 102 8.87 18.68 9.22
N MET A 103 9.15 17.49 8.67
CA MET A 103 10.48 17.12 8.17
C MET A 103 10.41 16.35 6.88
N TYR A 104 11.35 16.59 5.98
CA TYR A 104 11.44 15.84 4.74
C TYR A 104 11.77 14.36 5.03
N LEU A 105 10.98 13.46 4.43
CA LEU A 105 11.19 12.00 4.49
C LEU A 105 10.92 11.43 3.09
N GLU A 106 11.89 10.73 2.52
CA GLU A 106 11.78 10.10 1.20
C GLU A 106 10.70 9.01 1.20
N GLU A 107 10.50 8.36 2.34
CA GLU A 107 9.48 7.35 2.59
C GLU A 107 8.06 7.85 2.31
N ARG A 108 7.81 9.16 2.34
CA ARG A 108 6.49 9.72 1.97
C ARG A 108 6.16 9.42 0.52
N VAL A 109 7.11 9.70 -0.38
CA VAL A 109 6.97 9.50 -1.83
C VAL A 109 6.80 8.01 -2.12
N LEU A 110 7.62 7.18 -1.48
CA LEU A 110 7.52 5.72 -1.64
C LEU A 110 6.15 5.18 -1.18
N LEU A 111 5.59 5.73 -0.10
CA LEU A 111 4.30 5.31 0.42
C LEU A 111 3.14 5.74 -0.51
N GLU A 112 3.24 6.93 -1.09
CA GLU A 112 2.33 7.41 -2.13
C GLU A 112 2.37 6.53 -3.37
N ASP A 113 3.56 6.14 -3.83
CA ASP A 113 3.74 5.24 -4.97
C ASP A 113 3.11 3.86 -4.71
N VAL A 114 3.28 3.32 -3.49
CA VAL A 114 2.61 2.06 -3.09
C VAL A 114 1.09 2.21 -3.14
N LEU A 115 0.54 3.31 -2.61
CA LEU A 115 -0.90 3.57 -2.64
C LEU A 115 -1.42 3.74 -4.08
N GLN A 116 -0.68 4.44 -4.94
CA GLN A 116 -1.03 4.62 -6.34
C GLN A 116 -1.05 3.28 -7.09
N THR A 117 -0.03 2.45 -6.86
CA THR A 117 0.08 1.13 -7.48
C THR A 117 -1.05 0.21 -7.02
N TYR A 118 -1.37 0.20 -5.71
CA TYR A 118 -2.54 -0.54 -5.20
C TYR A 118 -3.85 -0.03 -5.82
N THR A 119 -4.01 1.28 -5.95
CA THR A 119 -5.22 1.87 -6.53
C THR A 119 -5.37 1.49 -8.00
N GLN A 120 -4.27 1.47 -8.76
CA GLN A 120 -4.27 1.01 -10.16
C GLN A 120 -4.63 -0.47 -10.24
N TRP A 121 -3.98 -1.32 -9.43
CA TRP A 121 -4.32 -2.75 -9.34
C TRP A 121 -5.81 -2.95 -9.04
N GLY A 122 -6.37 -2.19 -8.08
CA GLY A 122 -7.79 -2.25 -7.75
C GLY A 122 -8.70 -1.90 -8.93
N ARG A 123 -8.36 -0.85 -9.71
CA ARG A 123 -9.09 -0.51 -10.93
C ARG A 123 -9.06 -1.64 -11.96
N ASP A 124 -7.90 -2.25 -12.16
CA ASP A 124 -7.74 -3.35 -13.11
C ASP A 124 -8.56 -4.58 -12.68
N ALA A 125 -8.57 -4.89 -11.38
CA ALA A 125 -9.37 -5.95 -10.79
C ALA A 125 -10.88 -5.73 -10.97
N PHE A 126 -11.37 -4.52 -10.65
CA PHE A 126 -12.79 -4.19 -10.86
C PHE A 126 -13.18 -4.16 -12.34
N SER A 127 -12.30 -3.67 -13.20
CA SER A 127 -12.50 -3.69 -14.66
C SER A 127 -12.66 -5.12 -15.17
N ALA A 128 -11.78 -6.04 -14.73
CA ALA A 128 -11.87 -7.45 -15.09
C ALA A 128 -13.18 -8.10 -14.61
N LEU A 129 -13.68 -7.75 -13.42
CA LEU A 129 -14.98 -8.22 -12.94
C LEU A 129 -16.15 -7.70 -13.78
N ASN A 130 -16.14 -6.41 -14.15
CA ASN A 130 -17.19 -5.83 -14.98
C ASN A 130 -17.20 -6.43 -16.40
N ASP A 131 -16.01 -6.63 -16.98
CA ASP A 131 -15.86 -7.32 -18.26
C ASP A 131 -16.45 -8.75 -18.18
N ALA A 132 -16.25 -9.44 -17.05
CA ALA A 132 -16.78 -10.78 -16.84
C ALA A 132 -18.31 -10.79 -16.78
N GLU A 133 -18.91 -9.85 -16.04
CA GLU A 133 -20.36 -9.67 -15.98
C GLU A 133 -20.95 -9.40 -17.37
N PHE A 134 -20.30 -8.54 -18.16
CA PHE A 134 -20.71 -8.26 -19.53
C PHE A 134 -20.69 -9.51 -20.42
N LEU A 135 -19.65 -10.35 -20.30
CA LEU A 135 -19.58 -11.60 -21.05
C LEU A 135 -20.70 -12.59 -20.70
N LEU A 136 -21.12 -12.64 -19.43
CA LEU A 136 -22.24 -13.48 -19.01
C LEU A 136 -23.57 -12.98 -19.58
N ASN A 137 -23.78 -11.68 -19.65
CA ASN A 137 -24.96 -11.09 -20.27
C ASN A 137 -25.03 -11.39 -21.78
N ILE A 138 -23.89 -11.48 -22.46
CA ILE A 138 -23.84 -11.90 -23.87
C ILE A 138 -24.22 -13.37 -24.03
N LEU A 139 -23.78 -14.24 -23.12
CA LEU A 139 -24.11 -15.67 -23.18
C LEU A 139 -25.63 -15.91 -23.11
N ASP A 140 -26.34 -15.12 -22.31
CA ASP A 140 -27.81 -15.17 -22.19
C ASP A 140 -28.51 -14.72 -23.50
N GLY A 141 -27.85 -13.88 -24.30
CA GLY A 141 -28.38 -13.30 -25.55
C GLY A 141 -28.32 -14.21 -26.79
N GLY A 142 -27.81 -15.44 -26.69
CA GLY A 142 -28.01 -16.52 -27.69
C GLY A 142 -27.29 -16.45 -29.05
N ASP A 143 -26.64 -15.34 -29.43
CA ASP A 143 -26.21 -15.12 -30.83
C ASP A 143 -24.72 -15.42 -31.16
N LYS A 144 -23.91 -15.96 -30.24
CA LYS A 144 -22.46 -16.18 -30.47
C LYS A 144 -22.06 -17.65 -30.67
N ILE A 145 -21.02 -17.85 -31.50
CA ILE A 145 -20.38 -19.16 -31.75
C ILE A 145 -19.78 -19.69 -30.44
N LEU A 146 -20.16 -20.91 -30.07
CA LEU A 146 -19.79 -21.58 -28.81
C LEU A 146 -18.27 -21.61 -28.55
N PHE A 147 -17.48 -21.88 -29.59
CA PHE A 147 -16.01 -21.96 -29.49
C PHE A 147 -15.37 -20.60 -29.16
N ASP A 148 -15.86 -19.52 -29.76
CA ASP A 148 -15.37 -18.16 -29.52
C ASP A 148 -15.69 -17.68 -28.10
N ILE A 149 -16.80 -18.15 -27.52
CA ILE A 149 -17.15 -17.86 -26.12
C ILE A 149 -16.18 -18.59 -25.17
N ILE A 150 -15.90 -19.87 -25.41
CA ILE A 150 -15.02 -20.67 -24.55
C ILE A 150 -13.59 -20.10 -24.56
N SER A 151 -13.06 -19.70 -25.72
CA SER A 151 -11.74 -19.05 -25.78
C SER A 151 -11.74 -17.72 -25.02
N THR A 152 -12.77 -16.90 -25.21
CA THR A 152 -12.92 -15.62 -24.50
C THR A 152 -12.95 -15.82 -22.97
N PHE A 153 -13.68 -16.81 -22.46
CA PHE A 153 -13.69 -17.12 -21.03
C PHE A 153 -12.31 -17.51 -20.50
N LYS A 154 -11.56 -18.34 -21.23
CA LYS A 154 -10.22 -18.75 -20.83
C LYS A 154 -9.23 -17.58 -20.78
N ASP A 155 -9.28 -16.70 -21.78
CA ASP A 155 -8.45 -15.50 -21.81
C ASP A 155 -8.77 -14.60 -20.61
N HIS A 156 -10.05 -14.47 -20.27
CA HIS A 156 -10.49 -13.65 -19.15
C HIS A 156 -10.11 -14.25 -17.79
N VAL A 157 -10.20 -15.58 -17.63
CA VAL A 157 -9.68 -16.30 -16.47
C VAL A 157 -8.19 -16.05 -16.32
N THR A 158 -7.41 -16.17 -17.40
CA THR A 158 -5.96 -15.92 -17.37
C THR A 158 -5.63 -14.50 -16.93
N LYS A 159 -6.39 -13.50 -17.41
CA LYS A 159 -6.28 -12.10 -16.98
C LYS A 159 -6.54 -11.94 -15.48
N MET A 160 -7.64 -12.51 -14.98
CA MET A 160 -8.01 -12.43 -13.55
C MET A 160 -7.01 -13.17 -12.65
N GLU A 161 -6.51 -14.33 -13.07
CA GLU A 161 -5.45 -15.07 -12.36
C GLU A 161 -4.16 -14.26 -12.28
N SER A 162 -3.71 -13.64 -13.38
CA SER A 162 -2.56 -12.73 -13.37
C SER A 162 -2.71 -11.55 -12.40
N ILE A 163 -3.92 -10.98 -12.30
CA ILE A 163 -4.24 -9.91 -11.34
C ILE A 163 -4.13 -10.42 -9.89
N MET A 164 -4.56 -11.66 -9.63
CA MET A 164 -4.52 -12.30 -8.29
C MET A 164 -3.12 -12.79 -7.88
N GLU A 165 -2.21 -13.02 -8.84
CA GLU A 165 -0.82 -13.43 -8.58
C GLU A 165 0.13 -12.23 -8.45
N ASN A 166 -0.39 -11.01 -8.61
CA ASN A 166 0.39 -9.80 -8.43
C ASN A 166 0.87 -9.66 -6.97
N GLU A 167 2.13 -9.29 -6.74
CA GLU A 167 2.71 -9.16 -5.40
C GLU A 167 1.87 -8.30 -4.45
N LEU A 168 1.27 -7.21 -4.94
CA LEU A 168 0.41 -6.34 -4.13
C LEU A 168 -0.84 -7.07 -3.64
N SER A 169 -1.45 -7.90 -4.47
CA SER A 169 -2.64 -8.64 -4.07
C SER A 169 -2.37 -9.65 -2.94
N LEU A 170 -1.14 -10.15 -2.85
CA LEU A 170 -0.70 -11.09 -1.81
C LEU A 170 -0.38 -10.37 -0.49
N ARG A 171 -0.03 -9.08 -0.56
CA ARG A 171 0.36 -8.28 0.61
C ARG A 171 -0.83 -7.63 1.33
N PHE A 172 -1.91 -7.35 0.62
CA PHE A 172 -3.05 -6.59 1.14
C PHE A 172 -4.29 -7.44 1.41
N ASP A 173 -5.04 -7.08 2.44
CA ASP A 173 -6.35 -7.67 2.75
C ASP A 173 -7.39 -7.10 1.79
N SER A 174 -7.56 -7.75 0.64
CA SER A 174 -8.45 -7.27 -0.43
C SER A 174 -9.74 -8.09 -0.53
N ILE A 175 -10.87 -7.40 -0.36
CA ILE A 175 -12.21 -7.95 -0.59
C ILE A 175 -12.48 -8.32 -2.05
N VAL A 176 -11.65 -7.87 -2.99
CA VAL A 176 -11.84 -8.10 -4.43
C VAL A 176 -11.30 -9.48 -4.84
N ILE A 177 -10.28 -9.99 -4.14
CA ILE A 177 -9.65 -11.28 -4.44
C ILE A 177 -10.63 -12.46 -4.35
N PRO A 178 -11.46 -12.59 -3.30
CA PRO A 178 -12.49 -13.63 -3.26
C PRO A 178 -13.44 -13.57 -4.47
N LYS A 179 -13.84 -12.36 -4.88
CA LYS A 179 -14.74 -12.17 -6.03
C LYS A 179 -14.09 -12.59 -7.34
N LEU A 180 -12.84 -12.20 -7.58
CA LEU A 180 -12.09 -12.64 -8.76
C LEU A 180 -11.99 -14.17 -8.82
N ARG A 181 -11.68 -14.80 -7.69
CA ARG A 181 -11.60 -16.27 -7.59
C ARG A 181 -12.92 -16.96 -7.88
N GLU A 182 -14.01 -16.46 -7.32
CA GLU A 182 -15.37 -16.96 -7.57
C GLU A 182 -15.73 -16.86 -9.06
N THR A 183 -15.47 -15.71 -9.69
CA THR A 183 -15.70 -15.49 -11.12
C THR A 183 -14.86 -16.43 -11.99
N CYS A 184 -13.57 -16.63 -11.66
CA CYS A 184 -12.74 -17.60 -12.36
C CYS A 184 -13.30 -19.03 -12.25
N ALA A 185 -13.73 -19.44 -11.07
CA ALA A 185 -14.34 -20.76 -10.87
C ALA A 185 -15.62 -20.91 -11.69
N PHE A 186 -16.45 -19.86 -11.74
CA PHE A 186 -17.67 -19.84 -12.53
C PHE A 186 -17.39 -19.96 -14.03
N PHE A 187 -16.47 -19.17 -14.58
CA PHE A 187 -16.11 -19.21 -16.00
C PHE A 187 -15.52 -20.57 -16.42
N ASN A 188 -14.69 -21.15 -15.55
CA ASN A 188 -14.16 -22.49 -15.75
C ASN A 188 -15.27 -23.56 -15.75
N TRP A 189 -16.26 -23.42 -14.88
CA TRP A 189 -17.43 -24.30 -14.87
C TRP A 189 -18.26 -24.13 -16.14
N CYS A 190 -18.58 -22.90 -16.55
CA CYS A 190 -19.29 -22.62 -17.80
C CYS A 190 -18.56 -23.22 -19.01
N SER A 191 -17.25 -23.02 -19.11
CA SER A 191 -16.44 -23.58 -20.19
C SER A 191 -16.55 -25.11 -20.25
N LYS A 192 -16.48 -25.79 -19.11
CA LYS A 192 -16.65 -27.25 -19.04
C LYS A 192 -18.07 -27.69 -19.45
N ALA A 193 -19.09 -26.97 -19.01
CA ALA A 193 -20.48 -27.26 -19.35
C ALA A 193 -20.76 -27.10 -20.86
N LEU A 194 -20.24 -26.04 -21.48
CA LEU A 194 -20.37 -25.78 -22.92
C LEU A 194 -19.64 -26.84 -23.76
N ILE A 195 -18.43 -27.26 -23.37
CA ILE A 195 -17.72 -28.35 -24.03
C ILE A 195 -18.51 -29.66 -23.95
N PHE A 196 -19.10 -29.95 -22.78
CA PHE A 196 -19.91 -31.15 -22.61
C PHE A 196 -21.16 -31.13 -23.51
N HIS A 197 -21.84 -29.98 -23.60
CA HIS A 197 -23.00 -29.82 -24.49
C HIS A 197 -22.67 -30.13 -25.95
N ASP A 198 -21.52 -29.66 -26.44
CA ASP A 198 -21.07 -29.93 -27.82
C ASP A 198 -20.70 -31.41 -28.06
N SER A 199 -20.37 -32.14 -26.99
CA SER A 199 -19.91 -33.53 -27.05
C SER A 199 -21.04 -34.57 -26.95
N VAL A 200 -22.30 -34.16 -26.71
CA VAL A 200 -23.42 -35.10 -26.58
C VAL A 200 -23.83 -35.63 -27.97
N PRO A 201 -23.69 -36.95 -28.25
CA PRO A 201 -24.15 -37.50 -29.52
C PRO A 201 -25.68 -37.47 -29.55
N ILE A 202 -26.26 -36.85 -30.58
CA ILE A 202 -27.69 -36.93 -30.84
C ILE A 202 -28.00 -38.41 -31.14
N LEU A 203 -28.61 -39.10 -30.19
CA LEU A 203 -29.14 -40.46 -30.37
C LEU A 203 -30.19 -40.40 -31.51
N LYS A 204 -29.78 -40.76 -32.72
CA LYS A 204 -30.71 -41.02 -33.82
C LYS A 204 -31.52 -42.27 -33.46
N VAL A 205 -32.70 -42.06 -32.87
CA VAL A 205 -33.70 -43.11 -32.71
C VAL A 205 -34.11 -43.54 -34.11
N THR A 206 -33.62 -44.70 -34.53
CA THR A 206 -34.05 -45.33 -35.78
C THR A 206 -35.32 -46.10 -35.46
N VAL A 207 -36.49 -45.52 -35.73
CA VAL A 207 -37.76 -46.23 -35.64
C VAL A 207 -37.79 -47.25 -36.77
N LYS A 208 -37.96 -48.53 -36.40
CA LYS A 208 -37.99 -49.67 -37.30
C LYS A 208 -39.41 -50.00 -37.73
#